data_AF-A0A542MWQ7-F1
#
_entry.id   AF-A0A542MWQ7-F1
#
_cell.length_a   1.000
_cell.length_b   1.000
_cell.length_c   1.000
_cell.angle_alpha   90.00
_cell.angle_beta   90.00
_cell.angle_gamma   90.00
#
_symmetry.space_group_name_H-M   'P 1'
#
loop_
_entity.id
_entity.type
_entity.pdbx_description
1 polymer ?
#
loop_
_entity_poly.entity_id
_entity_poly.type
_entity_poly.pdbx_seq_one_letter_code
_entity_poly.pdbx_strand_id
1 'polypeptide(L)'
;MATEPGDSDAAARARRKAERLKQWKQANPDKVKRYRDNRGSDASKARRRERDRARREKERADEERRAAARARARDWYAENRERHLEAQRQYRAAQRAADPDGFRVAKRERNKRWRDGHRDQENAKLREKYRADPEQKRAGAARYYENHAEKVKARRREYYARNRDAQLEKQRAWRAREKRRLDAGLPAYRVHRTAKAERDANRVAATTFFTRSRTTNEIETMLEELGTPAELLAPFQRDCARARAEYRHAIAPGRPEPAARSADRVAREREDERLDAIARAINDQLRHAPRNGSRASDDAPLPTRSHAQTREMGR
;
A
#
# COMPACT_ATOMS: atom_id res chain seq x y z
N MET A 1 -7.94 10.46 -20.94
CA MET A 1 -6.98 11.09 -20.00
C MET A 1 -6.62 12.45 -20.56
N ALA A 2 -7.26 13.51 -20.08
CA ALA A 2 -6.99 14.88 -20.50
C ALA A 2 -6.09 15.53 -19.46
N THR A 3 -4.86 15.84 -19.83
CA THR A 3 -3.94 16.65 -19.02
C THR A 3 -4.46 18.08 -18.95
N GLU A 4 -4.79 18.53 -17.74
CA GLU A 4 -5.28 19.89 -17.48
C GLU A 4 -4.26 20.94 -17.97
N PRO A 5 -4.62 21.80 -18.94
CA PRO A 5 -3.71 22.80 -19.49
C PRO A 5 -3.55 24.07 -18.62
N GLY A 6 -4.02 24.06 -17.36
CA GLY A 6 -4.09 25.25 -16.50
C GLY A 6 -2.82 25.60 -15.72
N ASP A 7 -2.05 24.59 -15.30
CA ASP A 7 -0.87 24.80 -14.43
C ASP A 7 0.36 25.30 -15.20
N SER A 8 0.48 24.96 -16.49
CA SER A 8 1.59 25.44 -17.34
C SER A 8 1.53 26.95 -17.56
N ASP A 9 0.33 27.52 -17.70
CA ASP A 9 0.12 28.94 -17.93
C ASP A 9 0.29 29.79 -16.66
N ALA A 10 -0.07 29.25 -15.48
CA ALA A 10 0.21 29.91 -14.21
C ALA A 10 1.73 29.96 -13.94
N ALA A 11 2.43 28.86 -14.19
CA ALA A 11 3.88 28.78 -14.07
C ALA A 11 4.60 29.68 -15.09
N ALA A 12 4.15 29.72 -16.35
CA ALA A 12 4.72 30.59 -17.38
C ALA A 12 4.53 32.08 -17.06
N ARG A 13 3.35 32.49 -16.55
CA ARG A 13 3.10 33.86 -16.08
C ARG A 13 3.96 34.23 -14.89
N ALA A 14 4.16 33.31 -13.94
CA ALA A 14 5.06 33.52 -12.80
C ALA A 14 6.52 33.72 -13.25
N ARG A 15 7.00 32.93 -14.22
CA ARG A 15 8.35 33.05 -14.79
C ARG A 15 8.55 34.40 -15.49
N ARG A 16 7.63 34.81 -16.37
CA ARG A 16 7.67 36.13 -17.04
C ARG A 16 7.65 37.29 -16.04
N LYS A 17 6.86 37.19 -14.97
CA LYS A 17 6.82 38.20 -13.90
C LYS A 17 8.15 38.26 -13.12
N ALA A 18 8.76 37.10 -12.85
CA ALA A 18 10.05 37.01 -12.18
C ALA A 18 11.20 37.57 -13.06
N GLU A 19 11.21 37.26 -14.35
CA GLU A 19 12.15 37.80 -15.33
C GLU A 19 12.03 39.31 -15.46
N ARG A 20 10.81 39.84 -15.61
CA ARG A 20 10.56 41.28 -15.66
C ARG A 20 11.01 41.99 -14.38
N LEU A 21 10.77 41.37 -13.21
CA LEU A 21 11.25 41.92 -11.93
C LEU A 21 12.78 41.86 -11.83
N LYS A 22 13.43 40.81 -12.35
CA LYS A 22 14.88 40.67 -12.40
C LYS A 22 15.49 41.75 -13.30
N GLN A 23 14.96 41.92 -14.51
CA GLN A 23 15.36 42.97 -15.45
C GLN A 23 15.16 44.36 -14.83
N TRP A 24 14.02 44.62 -14.18
CA TRP A 24 13.78 45.91 -13.52
C TRP A 24 14.77 46.19 -12.39
N LYS A 25 15.10 45.18 -11.56
CA LYS A 25 16.11 45.30 -10.50
C LYS A 25 17.51 45.56 -11.07
N GLN A 26 17.88 44.90 -12.16
CA GLN A 26 19.14 45.11 -12.86
C GLN A 26 19.23 46.51 -13.48
N ALA A 27 18.13 47.00 -14.07
CA ALA A 27 18.06 48.33 -14.67
C ALA A 27 17.95 49.47 -13.63
N ASN A 28 17.61 49.18 -12.38
CA ASN A 28 17.42 50.18 -11.32
C ASN A 28 18.19 49.85 -10.03
N PRO A 29 19.52 49.65 -10.09
CA PRO A 29 20.30 49.21 -8.93
C PRO A 29 20.21 50.22 -7.78
N ASP A 30 20.20 51.52 -8.07
CA ASP A 30 20.13 52.58 -7.06
C ASP A 30 18.79 52.63 -6.34
N LYS A 31 17.68 52.39 -7.05
CA LYS A 31 16.35 52.30 -6.42
C LYS A 31 16.26 51.09 -5.51
N VAL A 32 16.82 49.95 -5.93
CA VAL A 32 16.88 48.73 -5.11
C VAL A 32 17.72 48.95 -3.86
N LYS A 33 18.89 49.60 -4.00
CA LYS A 33 19.77 49.96 -2.88
C LYS A 33 19.06 50.90 -1.91
N ARG A 34 18.50 52.03 -2.38
CA ARG A 34 17.71 52.96 -1.56
C ARG A 34 16.54 52.28 -0.84
N TYR A 35 15.83 51.38 -1.51
CA TYR A 35 14.74 50.63 -0.89
C TYR A 35 15.25 49.66 0.19
N ARG A 36 16.38 48.98 -0.06
CA ARG A 36 17.04 48.10 0.91
C ARG A 36 17.52 48.87 2.14
N ASP A 37 18.14 50.03 1.92
CA ASP A 37 18.64 50.92 2.97
C ASP A 37 17.47 51.52 3.76
N ASN A 38 16.40 51.97 3.10
CA ASN A 38 15.18 52.42 3.77
C ASN A 38 14.48 51.30 4.56
N ARG A 39 14.49 50.06 4.07
CA ARG A 39 13.91 48.90 4.77
C ARG A 39 14.80 48.40 5.92
N GLY A 40 16.12 48.56 5.79
CA GLY A 40 17.13 48.24 6.79
C GLY A 40 17.35 49.36 7.81
N SER A 41 16.86 50.57 7.52
CA SER A 41 16.99 51.74 8.38
C SER A 41 16.38 51.47 9.74
N ASP A 42 17.01 52.02 10.77
CA ASP A 42 16.55 51.83 12.14
C ASP A 42 15.14 52.42 12.35
N ALA A 43 14.77 53.46 11.60
CA ALA A 43 13.41 53.99 11.56
C ALA A 43 12.37 52.97 11.05
N SER A 44 12.69 52.19 10.00
CA SER A 44 11.79 51.16 9.48
C SER A 44 11.66 49.97 10.43
N LYS A 45 12.78 49.56 11.05
CA LYS A 45 12.79 48.52 12.10
C LYS A 45 12.00 48.98 13.33
N ALA A 46 12.12 50.25 13.74
CA ALA A 46 11.38 50.82 14.85
C ALA A 46 9.86 50.80 14.58
N ARG A 47 9.41 51.28 13.41
CA ARG A 47 7.99 51.23 13.00
C ARG A 47 7.44 49.80 12.95
N ARG A 48 8.25 48.82 12.53
CA ARG A 48 7.84 47.40 12.54
C ARG A 48 7.68 46.89 13.97
N ARG A 49 8.64 47.17 14.85
CA ARG A 49 8.57 46.79 16.28
C ARG A 49 7.35 47.42 16.95
N GLU A 50 7.06 48.68 16.67
CA GLU A 50 5.88 49.39 17.15
C GLU A 50 4.58 48.73 16.66
N ARG A 51 4.49 48.41 15.37
CA ARG A 51 3.33 47.67 14.81
C ARG A 51 3.15 46.30 15.45
N ASP A 52 4.24 45.56 15.67
CA ASP A 52 4.18 44.25 16.31
C ASP A 52 3.80 44.37 17.80
N ARG A 53 4.23 45.43 18.51
CA ARG A 53 3.76 45.74 19.87
C ARG A 53 2.26 46.04 19.89
N ALA A 54 1.80 46.94 19.02
CA ALA A 54 0.38 47.28 18.89
C ALA A 54 -0.48 46.05 18.53
N ARG A 55 0.01 45.15 17.66
CA ARG A 55 -0.69 43.89 17.35
C ARG A 55 -0.81 43.00 18.59
N ARG A 56 0.28 42.81 19.35
CA ARG A 56 0.28 42.00 20.58
C ARG A 56 -0.60 42.61 21.67
N GLU A 57 -0.64 43.93 21.79
CA GLU A 57 -1.54 44.62 22.71
C GLU A 57 -3.00 44.41 22.31
N LYS A 58 -3.32 44.51 21.02
CA LYS A 58 -4.67 44.21 20.52
C LYS A 58 -5.05 42.74 20.76
N GLU A 59 -4.14 41.80 20.49
CA GLU A 59 -4.38 40.37 20.75
C GLU A 59 -4.62 40.08 22.24
N ARG A 60 -3.83 40.70 23.13
CA ARG A 60 -4.04 40.62 24.58
C ARG A 60 -5.38 41.22 25.01
N ALA A 61 -5.72 42.42 24.53
CA ALA A 61 -7.01 43.05 24.83
C ALA A 61 -8.19 42.23 24.29
N ASP A 62 -8.06 41.61 23.12
CA ASP A 62 -9.06 40.72 22.56
C ASP A 62 -9.20 39.42 23.37
N GLU A 63 -8.10 38.87 23.86
CA GLU A 63 -8.08 37.70 24.74
C GLU A 63 -8.68 38.00 26.12
N GLU A 64 -8.35 39.14 26.71
CA GLU A 64 -8.94 39.65 27.95
C GLU A 64 -10.44 39.86 27.80
N ARG A 65 -10.89 40.49 26.69
CA ARG A 65 -12.32 40.64 26.40
C ARG A 65 -13.02 39.29 26.26
N ARG A 66 -12.40 38.30 25.61
CA ARG A 66 -12.93 36.92 25.50
C ARG A 66 -12.93 36.22 26.86
N ALA A 67 -11.92 36.41 27.69
CA ALA A 67 -11.86 35.86 29.04
C ALA A 67 -12.95 36.47 29.93
N ALA A 68 -13.13 37.79 29.91
CA ALA A 68 -14.19 38.49 30.61
C ALA A 68 -15.59 38.10 30.12
N ALA A 69 -15.78 37.88 28.82
CA ALA A 69 -17.02 37.34 28.28
C ALA A 69 -17.28 35.89 28.76
N ARG A 70 -16.26 35.03 28.80
CA ARG A 70 -16.36 33.67 29.35
C ARG A 70 -16.65 33.68 30.86
N ALA A 71 -16.06 34.60 31.62
CA ALA A 71 -16.35 34.78 33.04
C ALA A 71 -17.82 35.18 33.24
N ARG A 72 -18.27 36.26 32.60
CA ARG A 72 -19.68 36.70 32.65
C ARG A 72 -20.66 35.62 32.22
N ALA A 73 -20.34 34.84 31.19
CA ALA A 73 -21.19 33.72 30.76
C ALA A 73 -21.26 32.60 31.81
N ARG A 74 -20.14 32.31 32.51
CA ARG A 74 -20.12 31.35 33.62
C ARG A 74 -20.93 31.86 34.81
N ASP A 75 -20.75 33.13 35.18
CA ASP A 75 -21.46 33.75 36.30
C ASP A 75 -22.96 33.79 36.02
N TRP A 76 -23.35 34.23 34.82
CA TRP A 76 -24.74 34.20 34.38
C TRP A 76 -25.32 32.78 34.39
N TYR A 77 -24.57 31.77 33.94
CA TYR A 77 -25.02 30.38 33.97
C TYR A 77 -25.11 29.83 35.40
N ALA A 78 -24.22 30.24 36.31
CA ALA A 78 -24.28 29.86 37.71
C ALA A 78 -25.54 30.45 38.39
N GLU A 79 -25.82 31.73 38.15
CA GLU A 79 -27.00 32.44 38.65
C GLU A 79 -28.30 31.91 38.04
N ASN A 80 -28.30 31.54 36.76
CA ASN A 80 -29.49 31.12 36.01
C ASN A 80 -29.53 29.61 35.74
N ARG A 81 -28.76 28.82 36.52
CA ARG A 81 -28.60 27.39 36.28
C ARG A 81 -29.92 26.65 36.27
N GLU A 82 -30.75 26.88 37.29
CA GLU A 82 -32.04 26.19 37.42
C GLU A 82 -33.01 26.61 36.31
N ARG A 83 -33.11 27.91 36.01
CA ARG A 83 -33.93 28.40 34.88
C ARG A 83 -33.53 27.76 33.56
N HIS A 84 -32.22 27.65 33.28
CA HIS A 84 -31.72 27.00 32.08
C HIS A 84 -32.03 25.49 32.06
N LEU A 85 -31.87 24.80 33.19
CA LEU A 85 -32.19 23.38 33.29
C LEU A 85 -33.69 23.13 33.14
N GLU A 86 -34.55 23.97 33.72
CA GLU A 86 -36.00 23.92 33.56
C GLU A 86 -36.42 24.14 32.11
N ALA A 87 -35.91 25.18 31.46
CA ALA A 87 -36.15 25.41 30.03
C ALA A 87 -35.71 24.20 29.17
N GLN A 88 -34.57 23.59 29.49
CA GLN A 88 -34.11 22.38 28.81
C GLN A 88 -35.02 21.16 29.07
N ARG A 89 -35.54 21.01 30.30
CA ARG A 89 -36.50 19.95 30.64
C ARG A 89 -37.80 20.13 29.87
N GLN A 90 -38.34 21.35 29.84
CA GLN A 90 -39.55 21.71 29.10
C GLN A 90 -39.36 21.47 27.60
N TYR A 91 -38.24 21.91 27.03
CA TYR A 91 -37.91 21.66 25.63
C TYR A 91 -37.85 20.16 25.29
N ARG A 92 -37.20 19.35 26.12
CA ARG A 92 -37.16 17.88 25.94
C ARG A 92 -38.53 17.22 26.17
N ALA A 93 -39.37 17.78 27.03
CA ALA A 93 -40.74 17.31 27.22
C ALA A 93 -41.58 17.61 25.97
N ALA A 94 -41.50 18.83 25.43
CA ALA A 94 -42.17 19.23 24.21
C ALA A 94 -41.71 18.38 23.01
N GLN A 95 -40.41 18.13 22.84
CA GLN A 95 -39.91 17.21 21.81
C GLN A 95 -40.45 15.78 21.94
N ARG A 96 -40.52 15.27 23.18
CA ARG A 96 -41.09 13.94 23.45
C ARG A 96 -42.59 13.87 23.17
N ALA A 97 -43.31 14.97 23.38
CA ALA A 97 -44.75 15.06 23.12
C ALA A 97 -45.05 15.20 21.63
N ALA A 98 -44.24 15.98 20.89
CA ALA A 98 -44.42 16.21 19.46
C ALA A 98 -44.14 14.95 18.61
N ASP A 99 -43.07 14.22 18.92
CA ASP A 99 -42.74 12.95 18.25
C ASP A 99 -42.06 11.97 19.23
N PRO A 100 -42.87 11.14 19.92
CA PRO A 100 -42.37 10.18 20.89
C PRO A 100 -41.41 9.15 20.27
N ASP A 101 -41.70 8.69 19.04
CA ASP A 101 -40.94 7.62 18.40
C ASP A 101 -39.66 8.12 17.76
N GLY A 102 -39.70 9.27 17.06
CA GLY A 102 -38.50 9.93 16.57
C GLY A 102 -37.56 10.33 17.71
N PHE A 103 -38.07 10.79 18.86
CA PHE A 103 -37.23 11.06 20.03
C PHE A 103 -36.54 9.79 20.54
N ARG A 104 -37.25 8.65 20.59
CA ARG A 104 -36.68 7.36 20.98
C ARG A 104 -35.60 6.90 20.00
N VAL A 105 -35.84 7.03 18.69
CA VAL A 105 -34.86 6.70 17.64
C VAL A 105 -33.63 7.58 17.76
N ALA A 106 -33.79 8.90 17.80
CA ALA A 106 -32.69 9.86 17.92
C ALA A 106 -31.88 9.65 19.21
N LYS A 107 -32.53 9.34 20.33
CA LYS A 107 -31.86 8.98 21.59
C LYS A 107 -31.05 7.68 21.42
N ARG A 108 -31.62 6.64 20.80
CA ARG A 108 -30.92 5.37 20.52
C ARG A 108 -29.70 5.60 19.62
N GLU A 109 -29.83 6.41 18.57
CA GLU A 109 -28.73 6.72 17.66
C GLU A 109 -27.61 7.51 18.35
N ARG A 110 -27.93 8.55 19.11
CA ARG A 110 -26.95 9.31 19.90
C ARG A 110 -26.22 8.39 20.87
N ASN A 111 -26.94 7.52 21.58
CA ASN A 111 -26.34 6.54 22.48
C ASN A 111 -25.51 5.49 21.73
N LYS A 112 -25.89 5.13 20.50
CA LYS A 112 -25.11 4.25 19.64
C LYS A 112 -23.81 4.93 19.22
N ARG A 113 -23.85 6.16 18.70
CA ARG A 113 -22.67 6.95 18.32
C ARG A 113 -21.73 7.15 19.49
N TRP A 114 -22.26 7.46 20.68
CA TRP A 114 -21.46 7.58 21.89
C TRP A 114 -20.77 6.24 22.24
N ARG A 115 -21.52 5.13 22.26
CA ARG A 115 -20.96 3.79 22.51
C ARG A 115 -19.94 3.38 21.47
N ASP A 116 -20.15 3.72 20.20
CA ASP A 116 -19.23 3.37 19.12
C ASP A 116 -17.93 4.18 19.24
N GLY A 117 -18.02 5.49 19.54
CA GLY A 117 -16.84 6.33 19.78
C GLY A 117 -16.08 6.05 21.07
N HIS A 118 -16.74 5.46 22.08
CA HIS A 118 -16.14 5.14 23.39
C HIS A 118 -16.00 3.63 23.62
N ARG A 119 -16.17 2.82 22.57
CA ARG A 119 -16.20 1.35 22.65
C ARG A 119 -14.96 0.80 23.32
N ASP A 120 -13.79 1.29 22.92
CA ASP A 120 -12.51 0.78 23.44
C ASP A 120 -12.24 1.22 24.86
N GLN A 121 -12.65 2.43 25.25
CA GLN A 121 -12.52 2.94 26.61
C GLN A 121 -13.41 2.13 27.57
N GLU A 122 -14.67 1.90 27.21
CA GLU A 122 -15.59 1.07 28.01
C GLU A 122 -15.12 -0.38 28.07
N ASN A 123 -14.66 -0.94 26.95
CA ASN A 123 -14.08 -2.29 26.94
C ASN A 123 -12.79 -2.38 27.75
N ALA A 124 -11.99 -1.32 27.84
CA ALA A 124 -10.80 -1.28 28.68
C ALA A 124 -11.18 -1.27 30.16
N LYS A 125 -12.14 -0.42 30.58
CA LYS A 125 -12.68 -0.41 31.94
C LYS A 125 -13.27 -1.77 32.34
N LEU A 126 -14.03 -2.41 31.44
CA LEU A 126 -14.57 -3.75 31.68
C LEU A 126 -13.46 -4.80 31.80
N ARG A 127 -12.43 -4.73 30.96
CA ARG A 127 -11.27 -5.62 31.05
C ARG A 127 -10.51 -5.44 32.36
N GLU A 128 -10.32 -4.21 32.80
CA GLU A 128 -9.70 -3.89 34.08
C GLU A 128 -10.52 -4.41 35.25
N LYS A 129 -11.84 -4.14 35.25
CA LYS A 129 -12.77 -4.69 36.25
C LYS A 129 -12.68 -6.21 36.36
N TYR A 130 -12.70 -6.92 35.22
CA TYR A 130 -12.61 -8.39 35.20
C TYR A 130 -11.20 -8.93 35.45
N ARG A 131 -10.17 -8.09 35.35
CA ARG A 131 -8.81 -8.46 35.77
C ARG A 131 -8.67 -8.33 37.28
N ALA A 132 -9.27 -7.31 37.89
CA ALA A 132 -9.28 -7.10 39.33
C ALA A 132 -10.14 -8.13 40.06
N ASP A 133 -11.29 -8.52 39.48
CA ASP A 133 -12.19 -9.54 40.02
C ASP A 133 -12.57 -10.57 38.94
N PRO A 134 -11.74 -11.60 38.73
CA PRO A 134 -12.03 -12.66 37.77
C PRO A 134 -13.14 -13.61 38.27
N GLU A 135 -13.34 -13.72 39.58
CA GLU A 135 -14.31 -14.65 40.17
C GLU A 135 -15.75 -14.19 39.92
N GLN A 136 -16.04 -12.89 40.03
CA GLN A 136 -17.34 -12.33 39.65
C GLN A 136 -17.71 -12.67 38.19
N LYS A 137 -16.72 -12.63 37.27
CA LYS A 137 -16.95 -13.00 35.87
C LYS A 137 -17.24 -14.49 35.71
N ARG A 138 -16.51 -15.35 36.42
CA ARG A 138 -16.71 -16.82 36.40
C ARG A 138 -18.07 -17.20 36.97
N ALA A 139 -18.42 -16.67 38.14
CA ALA A 139 -19.71 -16.92 38.78
C ALA A 139 -20.89 -16.44 37.90
N GLY A 140 -20.79 -15.26 37.29
CA GLY A 140 -21.79 -14.77 36.35
C GLY A 140 -21.94 -15.67 35.12
N ALA A 141 -20.82 -16.16 34.56
CA ALA A 141 -20.84 -17.09 33.44
C ALA A 141 -21.47 -18.44 33.83
N ALA A 142 -21.12 -18.98 35.01
CA ALA A 142 -21.70 -20.23 35.52
C ALA A 142 -23.23 -20.11 35.67
N ARG A 143 -23.72 -19.07 36.34
CA ARG A 143 -25.17 -18.78 36.46
C ARG A 143 -25.86 -18.66 35.10
N TYR A 144 -25.20 -18.03 34.13
CA TYR A 144 -25.76 -17.91 32.79
C TYR A 144 -25.91 -19.29 32.12
N TYR A 145 -24.88 -20.14 32.19
CA TYR A 145 -24.93 -21.50 31.62
C TYR A 145 -25.92 -22.41 32.33
N GLU A 146 -26.07 -22.28 33.65
CA GLU A 146 -27.07 -23.00 34.43
C GLU A 146 -28.48 -22.62 34.00
N ASN A 147 -28.80 -21.32 33.98
CA ASN A 147 -30.13 -20.82 33.63
C ASN A 147 -30.48 -20.96 32.14
N HIS A 148 -29.47 -21.09 31.25
CA HIS A 148 -29.67 -21.10 29.80
C HIS A 148 -29.06 -22.33 29.12
N ALA A 149 -28.87 -23.43 29.84
CA ALA A 149 -28.21 -24.63 29.32
C ALA A 149 -28.81 -25.11 27.99
N GLU A 150 -30.14 -25.21 27.93
CA GLU A 150 -30.84 -25.68 26.73
C GLU A 150 -30.75 -24.69 25.55
N LYS A 151 -30.84 -23.38 25.82
CA LYS A 151 -30.65 -22.35 24.79
C LYS A 151 -29.24 -22.40 24.19
N VAL A 152 -28.23 -22.64 25.03
CA VAL A 152 -26.84 -22.81 24.58
C VAL A 152 -26.69 -24.08 23.74
N LYS A 153 -27.26 -25.21 24.17
CA LYS A 153 -27.23 -26.48 23.41
C LYS A 153 -27.93 -26.34 22.05
N ALA A 154 -29.12 -25.75 22.02
CA ALA A 154 -29.88 -25.51 20.79
C ALA A 154 -29.09 -24.64 19.80
N ARG A 155 -28.52 -23.52 20.28
CA ARG A 155 -27.66 -22.65 19.46
C ARG A 155 -26.42 -23.36 18.92
N ARG A 156 -25.80 -24.23 19.73
CA ARG A 156 -24.67 -25.05 19.27
C ARG A 156 -25.11 -25.99 18.15
N ARG A 157 -26.22 -26.73 18.33
CA ARG A 157 -26.77 -27.63 17.30
C ARG A 157 -27.08 -26.88 16.01
N GLU A 158 -27.74 -25.73 16.09
CA GLU A 158 -28.05 -24.89 14.92
C GLU A 158 -26.77 -24.42 14.21
N TYR A 159 -25.77 -23.96 14.97
CA TYR A 159 -24.48 -23.54 14.41
C TYR A 159 -23.78 -24.71 13.69
N TYR A 160 -23.73 -25.90 14.31
CA TYR A 160 -23.16 -27.08 13.69
C TYR A 160 -23.92 -27.51 12.45
N ALA A 161 -25.25 -27.49 12.47
CA ALA A 161 -26.08 -27.83 11.31
C ALA A 161 -25.80 -26.88 10.13
N ARG A 162 -25.78 -25.57 10.38
CA ARG A 162 -25.51 -24.55 9.35
C ARG A 162 -24.09 -24.61 8.79
N ASN A 163 -23.11 -25.03 9.60
CA ASN A 163 -21.69 -25.02 9.22
C ASN A 163 -21.11 -26.43 9.05
N ARG A 164 -21.95 -27.47 8.95
CA ARG A 164 -21.52 -28.87 8.92
C ARG A 164 -20.54 -29.10 7.78
N ASP A 165 -20.90 -28.68 6.58
CA ASP A 165 -20.10 -28.90 5.39
C ASP A 165 -18.79 -28.11 5.45
N ALA A 166 -18.84 -26.86 5.90
CA ALA A 166 -17.63 -26.05 6.09
C ALA A 166 -16.65 -26.68 7.11
N GLN A 167 -17.16 -27.33 8.16
CA GLN A 167 -16.32 -28.06 9.12
C GLN A 167 -15.76 -29.35 8.52
N LEU A 168 -16.57 -30.10 7.77
CA LEU A 168 -16.11 -31.31 7.08
C LEU A 168 -15.06 -31.00 6.03
N GLU A 169 -15.21 -29.92 5.27
CA GLU A 169 -14.22 -29.44 4.30
C GLU A 169 -12.91 -29.03 4.98
N LYS A 170 -12.98 -28.31 6.11
CA LYS A 170 -11.78 -28.01 6.91
C LYS A 170 -11.08 -29.29 7.37
N GLN A 171 -11.84 -30.28 7.81
CA GLN A 171 -11.30 -31.57 8.26
C GLN A 171 -10.68 -32.35 7.09
N ARG A 172 -11.34 -32.39 5.92
CA ARG A 172 -10.81 -32.99 4.69
C ARG A 172 -9.52 -32.32 4.25
N ALA A 173 -9.49 -30.99 4.21
CA ALA A 173 -8.31 -30.21 3.86
C ALA A 173 -7.15 -30.42 4.85
N TRP A 174 -7.46 -30.54 6.14
CA TRP A 174 -6.46 -30.88 7.16
C TRP A 174 -5.91 -32.30 6.93
N ARG A 175 -6.76 -33.31 6.77
CA ARG A 175 -6.32 -34.70 6.49
C ARG A 175 -5.49 -34.81 5.21
N ALA A 176 -5.90 -34.13 4.13
CA ALA A 176 -5.16 -34.14 2.87
C ALA A 176 -3.79 -33.47 2.97
N ARG A 177 -3.67 -32.43 3.82
CA ARG A 177 -2.38 -31.81 4.14
C ARG A 177 -1.51 -32.74 4.97
N GLU A 178 -2.09 -33.41 5.95
CA GLU A 178 -1.37 -34.34 6.83
C GLU A 178 -0.87 -35.55 6.06
N LYS A 179 -1.69 -36.10 5.16
CA LYS A 179 -1.29 -37.17 4.23
C LYS A 179 -0.09 -36.74 3.39
N ARG A 180 -0.17 -35.59 2.70
CA ARG A 180 0.96 -35.06 1.91
C ARG A 180 2.23 -34.85 2.74
N ARG A 181 2.09 -34.45 3.99
CA ARG A 181 3.24 -34.28 4.89
C ARG A 181 3.89 -35.62 5.21
N LEU A 182 3.09 -36.64 5.55
CA LEU A 182 3.57 -37.99 5.82
C LEU A 182 4.19 -38.63 4.58
N ASP A 183 3.56 -38.49 3.41
CA ASP A 183 4.06 -38.99 2.13
C ASP A 183 5.43 -38.36 1.78
N ALA A 184 5.66 -37.10 2.17
CA ALA A 184 6.94 -36.41 2.02
C ALA A 184 7.97 -36.74 3.12
N GLY A 185 7.68 -37.69 4.01
CA GLY A 185 8.58 -38.12 5.08
C GLY A 185 8.78 -37.11 6.21
N LEU A 186 7.94 -36.06 6.29
CA LEU A 186 8.06 -35.06 7.35
C LEU A 186 7.47 -35.59 8.67
N PRO A 187 8.14 -35.32 9.82
CA PRO A 187 7.75 -35.87 11.11
C PRO A 187 6.38 -35.40 11.61
N ALA A 188 5.75 -36.25 12.42
CA ALA A 188 4.41 -36.08 12.99
C ALA A 188 4.24 -34.78 13.81
N TYR A 189 5.35 -34.33 14.39
CA TYR A 189 5.44 -33.11 15.17
C TYR A 189 6.56 -32.25 14.61
N ARG A 190 6.45 -30.93 14.80
CA ARG A 190 7.56 -30.03 14.52
C ARG A 190 8.70 -30.38 15.46
N VAL A 191 9.82 -30.82 14.91
CA VAL A 191 11.05 -31.17 15.66
C VAL A 191 11.60 -29.95 16.40
N HIS A 192 11.48 -28.76 15.79
CA HIS A 192 11.86 -27.49 16.42
C HIS A 192 10.65 -26.57 16.55
N ARG A 193 10.42 -26.09 17.78
CA ARG A 193 9.45 -25.03 18.06
C ARG A 193 10.15 -23.69 17.96
N THR A 194 9.84 -22.91 16.93
CA THR A 194 10.26 -21.50 16.87
C THR A 194 9.41 -20.67 17.84
N ALA A 195 10.08 -19.89 18.67
CA ALA A 195 9.40 -19.04 19.65
C ALA A 195 8.51 -18.01 18.91
N LYS A 196 7.48 -17.49 19.57
CA LYS A 196 6.64 -16.44 18.96
C LYS A 196 7.48 -15.23 18.54
N ALA A 197 8.39 -14.78 19.42
CA ALA A 197 9.28 -13.65 19.14
C ALA A 197 10.13 -13.88 17.88
N GLU A 198 10.70 -15.07 17.75
CA GLU A 198 11.49 -15.47 16.58
C GLU A 198 10.65 -15.52 15.30
N ARG A 199 9.42 -16.07 15.37
CA ARG A 199 8.50 -16.05 14.23
C ARG A 199 8.12 -14.64 13.80
N ASP A 200 7.88 -13.75 14.75
CA ASP A 200 7.56 -12.36 14.49
C ASP A 200 8.77 -11.63 13.87
N ALA A 201 9.99 -11.86 14.39
CA ALA A 201 11.23 -11.33 13.83
C ALA A 201 11.47 -11.83 12.40
N ASN A 202 11.32 -13.13 12.15
CA ASN A 202 11.44 -13.72 10.82
C ASN A 202 10.39 -13.16 9.86
N ARG A 203 9.16 -12.90 10.34
CA ARG A 203 8.12 -12.29 9.52
C ARG A 203 8.47 -10.85 9.17
N VAL A 204 8.98 -10.05 10.12
CA VAL A 204 9.43 -8.68 9.86
C VAL A 204 10.59 -8.69 8.87
N ALA A 205 11.61 -9.51 9.11
CA ALA A 205 12.77 -9.65 8.23
C ALA A 205 12.36 -10.07 6.80
N ALA A 206 11.48 -11.06 6.66
CA ALA A 206 10.93 -11.46 5.38
C ALA A 206 10.15 -10.32 4.71
N THR A 207 9.29 -9.62 5.46
CA THR A 207 8.54 -8.48 4.93
C THR A 207 9.50 -7.41 4.40
N THR A 208 10.47 -6.99 5.22
CA THR A 208 11.50 -6.01 4.83
C THR A 208 12.28 -6.47 3.60
N PHE A 209 12.66 -7.75 3.54
CA PHE A 209 13.38 -8.32 2.42
C PHE A 209 12.54 -8.29 1.12
N PHE A 210 11.26 -8.66 1.16
CA PHE A 210 10.42 -8.72 -0.04
C PHE A 210 9.83 -7.38 -0.46
N THR A 211 9.65 -6.42 0.45
CA THR A 211 9.05 -5.11 0.14
C THR A 211 10.08 -4.06 -0.26
N ARG A 212 11.37 -4.24 0.05
CA ARG A 212 12.42 -3.30 -0.36
C ARG A 212 12.60 -3.33 -1.88
N SER A 213 12.58 -2.16 -2.50
CA SER A 213 13.01 -1.96 -3.88
C SER A 213 14.51 -2.23 -4.00
N ARG A 214 14.90 -3.14 -4.90
CA ARG A 214 16.30 -3.44 -5.23
C ARG A 214 16.66 -2.84 -6.58
N THR A 215 17.91 -2.42 -6.71
CA THR A 215 18.47 -2.02 -8.01
C THR A 215 18.80 -3.26 -8.84
N THR A 216 18.94 -3.11 -10.16
CA THR A 216 19.29 -4.22 -11.07
C THR A 216 20.61 -4.87 -10.67
N ASN A 217 21.62 -4.07 -10.31
CA ASN A 217 22.92 -4.58 -9.88
C ASN A 217 22.83 -5.40 -8.60
N GLU A 218 22.03 -4.98 -7.61
CA GLU A 218 21.80 -5.77 -6.38
C GLU A 218 21.13 -7.11 -6.68
N ILE A 219 20.25 -7.16 -7.67
CA ILE A 219 19.60 -8.41 -8.09
C ILE A 219 20.61 -9.31 -8.79
N GLU A 220 21.44 -8.77 -9.69
CA GLU A 220 22.50 -9.52 -10.38
C GLU A 220 23.50 -10.12 -9.38
N THR A 221 24.00 -9.32 -8.43
CA THR A 221 24.89 -9.83 -7.37
C THR A 221 24.23 -10.90 -6.52
N MET A 222 22.96 -10.73 -6.14
CA MET A 222 22.23 -11.77 -5.41
C MET A 222 22.08 -13.06 -6.23
N LEU A 223 21.87 -12.96 -7.55
CA LEU A 223 21.76 -14.12 -8.43
C LEU A 223 23.10 -14.82 -8.64
N GLU A 224 24.20 -14.08 -8.64
CA GLU A 224 25.56 -14.63 -8.70
C GLU A 224 25.95 -15.32 -7.38
N GLU A 225 25.73 -14.65 -6.23
CA GLU A 225 26.10 -15.17 -4.90
C GLU A 225 25.22 -16.34 -4.44
N LEU A 226 23.92 -16.28 -4.74
CA LEU A 226 22.95 -17.32 -4.34
C LEU A 226 22.61 -18.26 -5.50
N GLY A 227 23.32 -18.14 -6.62
CA GLY A 227 23.12 -18.98 -7.79
C GLY A 227 23.41 -20.43 -7.45
N THR A 228 22.43 -21.31 -7.69
CA THR A 228 22.67 -22.76 -7.55
C THR A 228 23.68 -23.17 -8.64
N PRO A 229 24.81 -23.82 -8.29
CA PRO A 229 25.81 -24.25 -9.27
C PRO A 229 25.18 -25.04 -10.42
N ALA A 230 25.61 -24.76 -11.65
CA ALA A 230 25.08 -25.40 -12.86
C ALA A 230 25.18 -26.93 -12.80
N GLU A 231 26.22 -27.44 -12.15
CA GLU A 231 26.46 -28.87 -11.93
C GLU A 231 25.38 -29.55 -11.08
N LEU A 232 24.71 -28.82 -10.17
CA LEU A 232 23.60 -29.32 -9.37
C LEU A 232 22.25 -29.12 -10.07
N LEU A 233 22.13 -28.06 -10.89
CA LEU A 233 20.92 -27.81 -11.68
C LEU A 233 20.77 -28.80 -12.83
N ALA A 234 21.85 -29.17 -13.52
CA ALA A 234 21.82 -30.11 -14.64
C ALA A 234 21.19 -31.48 -14.29
N PRO A 235 21.59 -32.20 -13.22
CA PRO A 235 20.94 -33.44 -12.83
C PRO A 235 19.48 -33.22 -12.43
N PHE A 236 19.18 -32.20 -11.63
CA PHE A 236 17.80 -31.89 -11.24
C PHE A 236 16.89 -31.60 -12.45
N GLN A 237 17.39 -30.86 -13.44
CA GLN A 237 16.65 -30.59 -14.68
C GLN A 237 16.43 -31.85 -15.51
N ARG A 238 17.43 -32.75 -15.59
CA ARG A 238 17.28 -34.07 -16.24
C ARG A 238 16.22 -34.92 -15.52
N ASP A 239 16.22 -34.94 -14.19
CA ASP A 239 15.25 -35.69 -13.40
C ASP A 239 13.83 -35.10 -13.56
N CYS A 240 13.70 -33.77 -13.54
CA CYS A 240 12.44 -33.09 -13.82
C CYS A 240 11.94 -33.35 -15.25
N ALA A 241 12.84 -33.44 -16.23
CA ALA A 241 12.48 -33.78 -17.61
C ALA A 241 11.99 -35.24 -17.70
N ARG A 242 12.69 -36.17 -17.03
CA ARG A 242 12.30 -37.58 -16.94
C ARG A 242 10.94 -37.76 -16.26
N ALA A 243 10.75 -37.18 -15.08
CA ALA A 243 9.48 -37.26 -14.35
C ALA A 243 8.31 -36.68 -15.16
N ARG A 244 8.53 -35.59 -15.91
CA ARG A 244 7.52 -35.03 -16.82
C ARG A 244 7.22 -35.95 -17.99
N ALA A 245 8.22 -36.63 -18.55
CA ALA A 245 8.02 -37.61 -19.61
C ALA A 245 7.23 -38.83 -19.09
N GLU A 246 7.62 -39.38 -17.93
CA GLU A 246 6.93 -40.49 -17.27
C GLU A 246 5.47 -40.15 -16.94
N TYR A 247 5.21 -38.98 -16.36
CA TYR A 247 3.86 -38.50 -16.08
C TYR A 247 3.00 -38.38 -17.35
N ARG A 248 3.58 -37.89 -18.45
CA ARG A 248 2.89 -37.84 -19.75
C ARG A 248 2.58 -39.23 -20.28
N HIS A 249 3.53 -40.16 -20.20
CA HIS A 249 3.32 -41.55 -20.59
C HIS A 249 2.24 -42.24 -19.75
N ALA A 250 2.19 -41.97 -18.44
CA ALA A 250 1.20 -42.56 -17.53
C ALA A 250 -0.23 -42.04 -17.77
N ILE A 251 -0.40 -40.77 -18.16
CA ILE A 251 -1.72 -40.17 -18.40
C ILE A 251 -2.26 -40.48 -19.79
N ALA A 252 -1.39 -40.77 -20.76
CA ALA A 252 -1.80 -41.09 -22.12
C ALA A 252 -0.88 -42.18 -22.73
N PRO A 253 -1.00 -43.44 -22.29
CA PRO A 253 -0.23 -44.54 -22.86
C PRO A 253 -0.64 -44.72 -24.33
N GLY A 254 0.27 -44.39 -25.25
CA GLY A 254 0.04 -44.49 -26.70
C GLY A 254 -0.28 -43.19 -27.43
N ARG A 255 -0.33 -42.03 -26.74
CA ARG A 255 -0.34 -40.74 -27.45
C ARG A 255 1.11 -40.40 -27.82
N PRO A 256 1.51 -40.39 -29.11
CA PRO A 256 2.84 -39.96 -29.50
C PRO A 256 3.08 -38.54 -28.99
N GLU A 257 4.36 -38.15 -28.81
CA GLU A 257 4.76 -36.77 -28.53
C GLU A 257 3.86 -35.79 -29.29
N PRO A 258 3.41 -34.69 -28.68
CA PRO A 258 2.45 -33.79 -29.31
C PRO A 258 2.94 -33.44 -30.70
N ALA A 259 2.21 -33.92 -31.70
CA ALA A 259 2.54 -33.81 -33.11
C ALA A 259 2.75 -32.35 -33.58
N ALA A 260 2.47 -31.37 -32.72
CA ALA A 260 2.84 -29.97 -32.92
C ALA A 260 4.36 -29.77 -33.05
N ARG A 261 5.21 -30.48 -32.30
CA ARG A 261 6.68 -30.35 -32.44
C ARG A 261 7.23 -31.10 -33.65
N SER A 262 6.63 -32.23 -34.02
CA SER A 262 6.98 -32.93 -35.26
C SER A 262 6.43 -32.23 -36.50
N ALA A 263 5.24 -31.62 -36.43
CA ALA A 263 4.67 -30.84 -37.52
C ALA A 263 5.43 -29.52 -37.72
N ASP A 264 5.82 -28.82 -36.66
CA ASP A 264 6.70 -27.64 -36.77
C ASP A 264 8.08 -28.04 -37.32
N ARG A 265 8.62 -29.19 -36.90
CA ARG A 265 9.88 -29.70 -37.42
C ARG A 265 9.78 -30.08 -38.90
N VAL A 266 8.73 -30.80 -39.30
CA VAL A 266 8.46 -31.16 -40.71
C VAL A 266 8.14 -29.92 -41.55
N ALA A 267 7.47 -28.90 -40.99
CA ALA A 267 7.22 -27.64 -41.66
C ALA A 267 8.51 -26.84 -41.86
N ARG A 268 9.42 -26.83 -40.87
CA ARG A 268 10.76 -26.24 -41.01
C ARG A 268 11.59 -27.01 -42.02
N GLU A 269 11.61 -28.34 -41.98
CA GLU A 269 12.33 -29.17 -42.95
C GLU A 269 11.81 -28.93 -44.38
N ARG A 270 10.50 -28.76 -44.57
CA ARG A 270 9.90 -28.38 -45.87
C ARG A 270 10.23 -26.94 -46.30
N GLU A 271 10.25 -25.99 -45.37
CA GLU A 271 10.64 -24.60 -45.67
C GLU A 271 12.14 -24.56 -46.02
N ASP A 272 12.98 -25.32 -45.32
CA ASP A 272 14.40 -25.46 -45.60
C ASP A 272 14.60 -26.07 -46.99
N GLU A 273 13.90 -27.17 -47.35
CA GLU A 273 13.92 -27.74 -48.71
C GLU A 273 13.47 -26.74 -49.78
N ARG A 274 12.46 -25.91 -49.47
CA ARG A 274 11.98 -24.85 -50.37
C ARG A 274 13.03 -23.77 -50.56
N LEU A 275 13.65 -23.29 -49.47
CA LEU A 275 14.72 -22.30 -49.51
C LEU A 275 15.95 -22.83 -50.24
N ASP A 276 16.27 -24.11 -50.07
CA ASP A 276 17.39 -24.78 -50.73
C ASP A 276 17.14 -24.95 -52.23
N ALA A 277 15.90 -25.26 -52.63
CA ALA A 277 15.48 -25.28 -54.04
C ALA A 277 15.53 -23.87 -54.67
N ILE A 278 15.09 -22.84 -53.94
CA ILE A 278 15.21 -21.44 -54.38
C ILE A 278 16.68 -21.04 -54.52
N ALA A 279 17.52 -21.40 -53.55
CA ALA A 279 18.95 -21.11 -53.59
C ALA A 279 19.64 -21.78 -54.79
N ARG A 280 19.28 -23.03 -55.11
CA ARG A 280 19.74 -23.71 -56.34
C ARG A 280 19.27 -23.00 -57.60
N ALA A 281 17.98 -22.64 -57.68
CA ALA A 281 17.44 -21.92 -58.83
C ALA A 281 18.09 -20.55 -59.04
N ILE A 282 18.34 -19.79 -57.95
CA ILE A 282 19.07 -18.52 -58.00
C ILE A 282 20.51 -18.76 -58.44
N ASN A 283 21.19 -19.77 -57.92
CA ASN A 283 22.56 -20.09 -58.34
C ASN A 283 22.63 -20.50 -59.80
N ASP A 284 21.70 -21.31 -60.29
CA ASP A 284 21.62 -21.70 -61.70
C ASP A 284 21.31 -20.48 -62.58
N GLN A 285 20.40 -19.60 -62.14
CA GLN A 285 20.14 -18.34 -62.81
C GLN A 285 21.38 -17.44 -62.82
N LEU A 286 22.13 -17.32 -61.72
CA LEU A 286 23.37 -16.54 -61.67
C LEU A 286 24.52 -17.17 -62.49
N ARG A 287 24.51 -18.50 -62.66
CA ARG A 287 25.46 -19.21 -63.54
C ARG A 287 25.17 -18.95 -65.01
N HIS A 288 23.90 -18.83 -65.39
CA HIS A 288 23.48 -18.66 -66.79
C HIS A 288 23.10 -17.22 -67.16
N ALA A 289 22.93 -16.33 -66.17
CA ALA A 289 22.64 -14.92 -66.41
C ALA A 289 23.91 -14.17 -66.82
N PRO A 290 23.84 -13.33 -67.87
CA PRO A 290 24.96 -12.47 -68.23
C PRO A 290 25.27 -11.52 -67.07
N ARG A 291 26.51 -11.58 -66.55
CA ARG A 291 27.02 -10.68 -65.51
C ARG A 291 26.97 -9.23 -66.02
N ASN A 292 25.93 -8.49 -65.67
CA ASN A 292 25.90 -7.04 -65.88
C ASN A 292 26.91 -6.38 -64.93
N GLY A 293 27.97 -5.83 -65.51
CA GLY A 293 29.06 -5.22 -64.77
C GLY A 293 28.70 -3.87 -64.12
N SER A 294 29.12 -3.74 -62.86
CA SER A 294 29.69 -2.53 -62.23
C SER A 294 28.81 -1.31 -61.92
N ARG A 295 28.84 -0.89 -60.64
CA ARG A 295 29.33 0.43 -60.16
C ARG A 295 29.34 0.42 -58.62
N ALA A 296 30.51 0.49 -57.98
CA ALA A 296 31.15 1.71 -57.45
C ALA A 296 30.42 2.22 -56.19
N SER A 297 30.83 1.79 -54.99
CA SER A 297 31.84 2.40 -54.10
C SER A 297 31.31 3.62 -53.33
N ASP A 298 31.16 3.48 -52.01
CA ASP A 298 31.20 4.61 -51.08
C ASP A 298 31.71 4.11 -49.71
N ASP A 299 33.02 4.27 -49.52
CA ASP A 299 33.71 4.15 -48.24
C ASP A 299 33.47 5.41 -47.41
N ALA A 300 32.90 5.28 -46.21
CA ALA A 300 32.88 6.34 -45.22
C ALA A 300 33.21 5.77 -43.82
N PRO A 301 34.27 6.25 -43.14
CA PRO A 301 34.63 5.78 -41.79
C PRO A 301 33.85 6.51 -40.69
N LEU A 302 33.46 5.77 -39.63
CA LEU A 302 32.72 6.27 -38.47
C LEU A 302 33.64 6.94 -37.41
N PRO A 303 33.18 8.01 -36.73
CA PRO A 303 33.99 8.72 -35.73
C PRO A 303 33.93 8.11 -34.31
N THR A 304 35.06 8.15 -33.61
CA THR A 304 35.26 7.69 -32.22
C THR A 304 34.67 8.65 -31.18
N ARG A 305 34.02 8.11 -30.15
CA ARG A 305 33.32 8.83 -29.08
C ARG A 305 34.20 8.99 -27.83
N SER A 306 34.44 10.23 -27.40
CA SER A 306 35.28 10.61 -26.25
C SER A 306 34.58 10.45 -24.89
N HIS A 307 35.32 9.95 -23.90
CA HIS A 307 35.01 9.92 -22.46
C HIS A 307 35.13 11.30 -21.80
N ALA A 308 34.18 11.65 -20.92
CA ALA A 308 34.33 12.65 -19.85
C ALA A 308 33.43 12.23 -18.68
N GLN A 309 34.02 11.67 -17.62
CA GLN A 309 34.52 12.35 -16.40
C GLN A 309 33.41 12.71 -15.39
N THR A 310 33.48 11.96 -14.30
CA THR A 310 32.93 12.14 -12.97
C THR A 310 33.22 13.52 -12.38
N ARG A 311 32.25 14.09 -11.65
CA ARG A 311 32.57 15.02 -10.56
C ARG A 311 31.62 14.86 -9.37
N GLU A 312 32.29 14.54 -8.29
CA GLU A 312 31.93 14.43 -6.88
C GLU A 312 31.58 15.80 -6.27
N MET A 313 31.23 15.78 -4.97
CA MET A 313 30.95 16.88 -4.02
C MET A 313 29.45 17.11 -3.80
N GLY A 314 28.93 17.15 -2.58
CA GLY A 314 29.57 17.22 -1.28
C GLY A 314 28.51 17.55 -0.21
N ARG A 315 28.96 17.42 1.04
CA ARG A 315 28.24 17.56 2.32
C ARG A 315 27.50 18.87 2.55
#